data_AF-A0A7V9GGH8-F1
#
_entry.id   AF-A0A7V9GGH8-F1
#
_cell.length_a   1.000
_cell.length_b   1.000
_cell.length_c   1.000
_cell.angle_alpha   90.00
_cell.angle_beta   90.00
_cell.angle_gamma   90.00
#
_symmetry.space_group_name_H-M   'P 1'
#
loop_
_entity.id
_entity.type
_entity.pdbx_description
1 polymer ?
#
loop_
_entity_poly.entity_id
_entity_poly.type
_entity_poly.pdbx_seq_one_letter_code
_entity_poly.pdbx_strand_id
1 'polypeptide(L)'
;MRVDVYPTHLTITSPGGLPEPVTLDNLRFQQSARNDRLLGALRRLGLAEDLGKGIDRTEDDMAEELLRPPEFADDGSFFSVTLRLGGAVTARERAWVRSLVQEGRLDGRAAVVVVGVARDGSITNGEVRSVLNVDSVEARSQLQSMVAARLVAQLVHPAGKPARGHRDRWHAGRVMTRFFTADLHLGHRNIIEYCSRPFLDVDEMNGALVDRWNETVGDQDEVIVLGDVAMGRISETLPLVGSLRGRKVLLAGNHDRCWRGHHKGVEAATARYLDAGFDEIWQGQVKLRLGGKGVLACHFPYRGDSHDHDRYVEYRPADRGACLLHGHVHERWRSWGRMINVGVDVWDYRPVADHELADLVR
;
A
#
# COMPACT_ATOMS: atom_id res chain seq x y z
N MET A 1 -2.72 -27.74 27.47
CA MET A 1 -2.91 -26.94 26.25
C MET A 1 -1.75 -27.21 25.32
N ARG A 2 -2.01 -27.49 24.05
CA ARG A 2 -1.01 -27.65 22.99
C ARG A 2 -1.16 -26.49 22.00
N VAL A 3 -0.05 -25.95 21.52
CA VAL A 3 -0.02 -24.89 20.50
C VAL A 3 0.86 -25.38 19.36
N ASP A 4 0.26 -25.52 18.18
CA ASP A 4 0.93 -25.97 16.96
C ASP A 4 1.01 -24.77 15.99
N VAL A 5 2.22 -24.40 15.57
CA VAL A 5 2.48 -23.22 14.72
C VAL A 5 2.89 -23.68 13.33
N TYR A 6 2.19 -23.21 12.31
CA TYR A 6 2.46 -23.49 10.90
C TYR A 6 2.69 -22.20 10.12
N PRO A 7 3.33 -22.24 8.94
CA PRO A 7 3.53 -21.04 8.11
C PRO A 7 2.23 -20.31 7.72
N THR A 8 1.10 -21.03 7.69
CA THR A 8 -0.20 -20.51 7.20
C THR A 8 -1.27 -20.42 8.27
N HIS A 9 -1.06 -20.99 9.46
CA HIS A 9 -2.06 -21.03 10.52
C HIS A 9 -1.45 -21.38 11.88
N LEU A 10 -2.19 -21.10 12.93
CA LEU A 10 -1.90 -21.48 14.31
C LEU A 10 -3.07 -22.29 14.86
N THR A 11 -2.78 -23.43 15.48
CA THR A 11 -3.81 -24.27 16.13
C THR A 11 -3.55 -24.35 17.63
N ILE A 12 -4.56 -24.03 18.43
CA ILE A 12 -4.54 -24.14 19.89
C ILE A 12 -5.51 -25.23 20.28
N THR A 13 -5.04 -26.26 20.99
CA THR A 13 -5.88 -27.37 21.48
C THR A 13 -5.85 -27.43 23.01
N SER A 14 -7.03 -27.39 23.63
CA SER A 14 -7.21 -27.60 25.06
C SER A 14 -7.84 -28.96 25.35
N PRO A 15 -7.37 -29.70 26.37
CA PRO A 15 -8.09 -30.87 26.86
C PRO A 15 -9.43 -30.49 27.50
N GLY A 16 -10.42 -31.34 27.29
CA GLY A 16 -11.84 -31.12 27.60
C GLY A 16 -12.57 -30.31 26.52
N GLY A 17 -13.84 -30.64 26.27
CA GLY A 17 -14.69 -29.90 25.34
C GLY A 17 -15.18 -28.55 25.87
N LEU A 18 -16.26 -28.01 25.30
CA LEU A 18 -16.92 -26.80 25.82
C LEU A 18 -17.73 -27.10 27.11
N PRO A 19 -17.73 -26.19 28.10
CA PRO A 19 -18.58 -26.33 29.28
C PRO A 19 -20.05 -26.11 28.95
N GLU A 20 -20.96 -26.94 29.46
CA GLU A 20 -22.39 -26.66 29.36
C GLU A 20 -22.74 -25.29 29.99
N PRO A 21 -23.67 -24.52 29.38
CA PRO A 21 -24.46 -24.80 28.18
C PRO A 21 -23.82 -24.28 26.85
N VAL A 22 -22.50 -24.05 26.84
CA VAL A 22 -21.79 -23.52 25.66
C VAL A 22 -21.65 -24.60 24.59
N THR A 23 -21.93 -24.23 23.34
CA THR A 23 -21.83 -25.05 22.14
C THR A 23 -21.08 -24.27 21.04
N LEU A 24 -20.71 -24.96 19.96
CA LEU A 24 -20.09 -24.30 18.80
C LEU A 24 -20.98 -23.20 18.19
N ASP A 25 -22.30 -23.37 18.25
CA ASP A 25 -23.25 -22.42 17.67
C ASP A 25 -23.46 -21.17 18.54
N ASN A 26 -23.18 -21.25 19.85
CA ASN A 26 -23.45 -20.16 20.78
C ASN A 26 -22.19 -19.58 21.45
N LEU A 27 -20.99 -20.12 21.18
CA LEU A 27 -19.73 -19.72 21.84
C LEU A 27 -19.37 -18.23 21.75
N ARG A 28 -19.91 -17.52 20.75
CA ARG A 28 -19.69 -16.06 20.62
C ARG A 28 -20.48 -15.26 21.65
N PHE A 29 -21.63 -15.77 22.11
CA PHE A 29 -22.58 -15.01 22.93
C PHE A 29 -22.91 -15.67 24.28
N GLN A 30 -22.62 -16.97 24.41
CA GLN A 30 -22.85 -17.76 25.61
C GLN A 30 -21.53 -18.06 26.30
N GLN A 31 -21.54 -17.99 27.63
CA GLN A 31 -20.33 -18.12 28.44
C GLN A 31 -20.58 -19.03 29.63
N SER A 32 -19.59 -19.84 29.96
CA SER A 32 -19.58 -20.70 31.15
C SER A 32 -18.15 -21.00 31.54
N ALA A 33 -17.83 -20.91 32.82
CA ALA A 33 -16.52 -21.28 33.33
C ALA A 33 -16.58 -22.70 33.90
N ARG A 34 -15.66 -23.57 33.47
CA ARG A 34 -15.49 -24.91 34.08
C ARG A 34 -15.05 -24.82 35.54
N ASN A 35 -14.32 -23.76 35.90
CA ASN A 35 -13.78 -23.56 37.23
C ASN A 35 -13.68 -22.06 37.56
N ASP A 36 -14.66 -21.55 38.31
CA ASP A 36 -14.73 -20.14 38.69
C ASP A 36 -13.55 -19.70 39.56
N ARG A 37 -12.97 -20.59 40.38
CA ARG A 37 -11.82 -20.26 41.22
C ARG A 37 -10.57 -20.02 40.38
N LEU A 38 -10.33 -20.86 39.38
CA LEU A 38 -9.20 -20.72 38.47
C LEU A 38 -9.34 -19.45 37.63
N LEU A 39 -10.53 -19.22 37.05
CA LEU A 39 -10.80 -18.00 36.30
C LEU A 39 -10.62 -16.74 37.17
N GLY A 40 -11.13 -16.77 38.40
CA GLY A 40 -10.94 -15.69 39.36
C GLY A 40 -9.47 -15.41 39.69
N ALA A 41 -8.63 -16.45 39.75
CA ALA A 41 -7.19 -16.29 39.93
C ALA A 41 -6.52 -15.68 38.69
N LEU A 42 -6.85 -16.15 37.48
CA LEU A 42 -6.31 -15.61 36.22
C LEU A 42 -6.65 -14.13 36.05
N ARG A 43 -7.87 -13.72 36.44
CA ARG A 43 -8.28 -12.31 36.45
C ARG A 43 -7.45 -11.44 37.39
N ARG A 44 -7.22 -11.91 38.62
CA ARG A 44 -6.39 -11.18 39.60
C ARG A 44 -4.95 -11.03 39.14
N LEU A 45 -4.46 -11.97 38.32
CA LEU A 45 -3.13 -11.93 37.71
C LEU A 45 -3.08 -11.13 36.40
N GLY A 46 -4.21 -10.63 35.90
CA GLY A 46 -4.29 -9.92 34.62
C GLY A 46 -4.07 -10.81 33.39
N LEU A 47 -4.19 -12.14 33.55
CA LEU A 47 -3.98 -13.12 32.48
C LEU A 47 -5.28 -13.52 31.77
N ALA A 48 -6.43 -13.14 32.34
CA ALA A 48 -7.74 -13.29 31.73
C ALA A 48 -8.56 -12.03 32.04
N GLU A 49 -9.32 -11.56 31.05
CA GLU A 49 -10.24 -10.43 31.23
C GLU A 49 -11.61 -10.90 31.76
N ASP A 50 -12.68 -10.20 31.36
CA ASP A 50 -14.05 -10.60 31.62
C ASP A 50 -14.40 -11.90 30.90
N LEU A 51 -15.43 -12.56 31.42
CA LEU A 51 -15.88 -13.86 30.92
C LEU A 51 -16.30 -13.65 29.46
N GLY A 52 -15.84 -14.56 28.60
CA GLY A 52 -16.10 -14.59 27.16
C GLY A 52 -15.86 -13.27 26.40
N LYS A 53 -14.79 -12.53 26.75
CA LYS A 53 -14.18 -11.48 25.93
C LYS A 53 -13.06 -11.94 25.00
N GLY A 54 -12.65 -13.21 25.11
CA GLY A 54 -11.52 -13.75 24.34
C GLY A 54 -11.90 -14.20 22.93
N ILE A 55 -13.08 -14.83 22.78
CA ILE A 55 -13.53 -15.45 21.52
C ILE A 55 -14.04 -14.40 20.55
N ASP A 56 -14.97 -13.58 21.02
CA ASP A 56 -15.46 -12.35 20.41
C ASP A 56 -14.32 -11.43 19.97
N ARG A 57 -13.34 -11.16 20.84
CA ARG A 57 -12.16 -10.37 20.42
C ARG A 57 -11.36 -11.08 19.33
N THR A 58 -11.12 -12.38 19.46
CA THR A 58 -10.36 -13.11 18.43
C THR A 58 -11.07 -13.05 17.07
N GLU A 59 -12.39 -13.23 17.06
CA GLU A 59 -13.19 -13.11 15.83
C GLU A 59 -13.16 -11.68 15.26
N ASP A 60 -13.29 -10.66 16.12
CA ASP A 60 -13.28 -9.26 15.72
C ASP A 60 -11.90 -8.82 15.20
N ASP A 61 -10.81 -9.16 15.89
CA ASP A 61 -9.43 -8.86 15.49
C ASP A 61 -9.08 -9.53 14.15
N MET A 62 -9.49 -10.79 13.96
CA MET A 62 -9.28 -11.49 12.68
C MET A 62 -10.09 -10.86 11.54
N ALA A 63 -11.32 -10.42 11.81
CA ALA A 63 -12.14 -9.74 10.82
C ALA A 63 -11.56 -8.37 10.43
N GLU A 64 -11.05 -7.61 11.42
CA GLU A 64 -10.39 -6.32 11.20
C GLU A 64 -9.14 -6.46 10.32
N GLU A 65 -8.38 -7.54 10.49
CA GLU A 65 -7.22 -7.86 9.64
C GLU A 65 -7.58 -8.55 8.31
N LEU A 66 -8.87 -8.66 7.97
CA LEU A 66 -9.37 -9.35 6.77
C LEU A 66 -8.87 -10.80 6.64
N LEU A 67 -8.70 -11.46 7.77
CA LEU A 67 -8.33 -12.87 7.84
C LEU A 67 -9.59 -13.75 7.79
N ARG A 68 -9.40 -15.06 7.55
CA ARG A 68 -10.53 -15.99 7.68
C ARG A 68 -10.97 -16.03 9.14
N PRO A 69 -12.28 -16.17 9.42
CA PRO A 69 -12.75 -16.39 10.77
C PRO A 69 -12.03 -17.58 11.45
N PRO A 70 -11.85 -17.55 12.77
CA PRO A 70 -11.31 -18.68 13.51
C PRO A 70 -12.19 -19.93 13.32
N GLU A 71 -11.56 -21.09 13.14
CA GLU A 71 -12.27 -22.37 13.05
C GLU A 71 -12.28 -23.03 14.43
N PHE A 72 -13.47 -23.35 14.93
CA PHE A 72 -13.66 -24.00 16.22
C PHE A 72 -14.05 -25.47 16.01
N ALA A 73 -13.45 -26.36 16.81
CA ALA A 73 -13.82 -27.78 16.83
C ALA A 73 -13.93 -28.25 18.29
N ASP A 74 -14.99 -29.01 18.57
CA ASP A 74 -15.21 -29.67 19.86
C ASP A 74 -15.65 -31.10 19.61
N ASP A 75 -14.90 -32.07 20.15
CA ASP A 75 -15.25 -33.50 20.12
C ASP A 75 -15.66 -34.04 21.50
N GLY A 76 -15.83 -33.15 22.49
CA GLY A 76 -16.13 -33.47 23.88
C GLY A 76 -14.89 -33.83 24.71
N SER A 77 -13.83 -34.36 24.08
CA SER A 77 -12.55 -34.67 24.73
C SER A 77 -11.54 -33.54 24.56
N PHE A 78 -11.62 -32.78 23.49
CA PHE A 78 -10.77 -31.65 23.16
C PHE A 78 -11.56 -30.54 22.49
N PHE A 79 -11.21 -29.31 22.85
CA PHE A 79 -11.60 -28.11 22.13
C PHE A 79 -10.39 -27.52 21.40
N SER A 80 -10.56 -27.21 20.12
CA SER A 80 -9.50 -26.62 19.29
C SER A 80 -9.94 -25.34 18.59
N VAL A 81 -9.02 -24.40 18.49
CA VAL A 81 -9.16 -23.14 17.75
C VAL A 81 -8.07 -23.09 16.68
N THR A 82 -8.45 -22.88 15.42
CA THR A 82 -7.50 -22.69 14.31
C THR A 82 -7.60 -21.28 13.76
N LEU A 83 -6.51 -20.52 13.85
CA LEU A 83 -6.38 -19.16 13.33
C LEU A 83 -5.60 -19.20 12.02
N ARG A 84 -6.23 -18.90 10.88
CA ARG A 84 -5.55 -18.92 9.59
C ARG A 84 -4.99 -17.54 9.24
N LEU A 85 -3.71 -17.50 8.84
CA LEU A 85 -2.98 -16.29 8.47
C LEU A 85 -3.24 -15.84 7.02
N GLY A 86 -4.08 -16.57 6.27
CA GLY A 86 -4.43 -16.28 4.88
C GLY A 86 -5.93 -16.10 4.65
N GLY A 87 -6.34 -14.94 4.15
CA GLY A 87 -7.72 -14.60 3.73
C GLY A 87 -7.97 -14.74 2.23
N ALA A 88 -9.21 -14.47 1.80
CA ALA A 88 -9.55 -14.27 0.38
C ALA A 88 -8.85 -13.02 -0.21
N VAL A 89 -8.35 -12.14 0.66
CA VAL A 89 -7.64 -10.89 0.37
C VAL A 89 -6.14 -11.15 0.26
N THR A 90 -5.47 -10.59 -0.76
CA THR A 90 -4.03 -10.70 -0.96
C THR A 90 -3.24 -9.86 0.06
N ALA A 91 -1.94 -10.09 0.19
CA ALA A 91 -1.08 -9.28 1.05
C ALA A 91 -1.06 -7.80 0.62
N ARG A 92 -1.06 -7.55 -0.69
CA ARG A 92 -1.13 -6.21 -1.28
C ARG A 92 -2.44 -5.50 -0.92
N GLU A 93 -3.58 -6.18 -1.07
CA GLU A 93 -4.88 -5.59 -0.71
C GLU A 93 -5.02 -5.33 0.80
N ARG A 94 -4.48 -6.22 1.65
CA ARG A 94 -4.42 -5.96 3.11
C ARG A 94 -3.57 -4.73 3.43
N ALA A 95 -2.40 -4.60 2.81
CA ALA A 95 -1.52 -3.45 3.02
C ALA A 95 -2.20 -2.14 2.58
N TRP A 96 -2.85 -2.14 1.41
CA TRP A 96 -3.61 -1.01 0.91
C TRP A 96 -4.75 -0.60 1.85
N VAL A 97 -5.58 -1.55 2.30
CA VAL A 97 -6.66 -1.25 3.25
C VAL A 97 -6.11 -0.70 4.56
N ARG A 98 -5.04 -1.29 5.10
CA ARG A 98 -4.43 -0.80 6.35
C ARG A 98 -3.96 0.64 6.24
N SER A 99 -3.42 1.05 5.09
CA SER A 99 -3.03 2.44 4.89
C SER A 99 -4.26 3.36 4.92
N LEU A 100 -5.38 2.97 4.31
CA LEU A 100 -6.62 3.74 4.34
C LEU A 100 -7.20 3.88 5.76
N VAL A 101 -7.13 2.82 6.56
CA VAL A 101 -7.57 2.83 7.96
C VAL A 101 -6.67 3.73 8.81
N GLN A 102 -5.35 3.61 8.67
CA GLN A 102 -4.38 4.44 9.39
C GLN A 102 -4.47 5.92 9.03
N GLU A 103 -4.83 6.24 7.78
CA GLU A 103 -5.09 7.60 7.32
C GLU A 103 -6.46 8.14 7.78
N GLY A 104 -7.28 7.34 8.47
CA GLY A 104 -8.63 7.71 8.90
C GLY A 104 -9.62 7.86 7.74
N ARG A 105 -9.34 7.25 6.59
CA ARG A 105 -10.14 7.34 5.36
C ARG A 105 -11.14 6.19 5.23
N LEU A 106 -10.95 5.12 5.97
CA LEU A 106 -11.79 3.91 5.94
C LEU A 106 -11.96 3.38 7.36
N ASP A 107 -13.19 3.00 7.71
CA ASP A 107 -13.47 2.21 8.91
C ASP A 107 -12.93 0.79 8.70
N GLY A 108 -12.17 0.26 9.67
CA GLY A 108 -11.61 -1.09 9.63
C GLY A 108 -12.66 -2.17 9.37
N ARG A 109 -13.89 -2.01 9.90
CA ARG A 109 -15.00 -2.94 9.63
C ARG A 109 -15.45 -2.90 8.18
N ALA A 110 -15.31 -1.76 7.53
CA ALA A 110 -15.77 -1.52 6.16
C ALA A 110 -14.70 -1.85 5.09
N ALA A 111 -13.51 -2.29 5.51
CA ALA A 111 -12.39 -2.73 4.69
C ALA A 111 -12.77 -3.74 3.61
N VAL A 112 -13.54 -4.77 3.99
CA VAL A 112 -13.95 -5.86 3.10
C VAL A 112 -14.82 -5.37 1.93
N VAL A 113 -15.60 -4.31 2.14
CA VAL A 113 -16.43 -3.70 1.10
C VAL A 113 -15.56 -3.04 0.04
N VAL A 114 -14.53 -2.31 0.44
CA VAL A 114 -13.63 -1.63 -0.49
C VAL A 114 -12.82 -2.63 -1.33
N VAL A 115 -12.36 -3.73 -0.72
CA VAL A 115 -11.69 -4.82 -1.45
C VAL A 115 -12.65 -5.50 -2.43
N GLY A 116 -13.87 -5.82 -2.00
CA GLY A 116 -14.89 -6.43 -2.86
C GLY A 116 -15.22 -5.54 -4.07
N VAL A 117 -15.45 -4.25 -3.83
CA VAL A 117 -15.70 -3.28 -4.90
C VAL A 117 -14.52 -3.15 -5.87
N ALA A 118 -13.27 -3.17 -5.37
CA ALA A 118 -12.08 -3.09 -6.22
C ALA A 118 -11.92 -4.31 -7.15
N ARG A 119 -12.39 -5.48 -6.71
CA ARG A 119 -12.34 -6.73 -7.49
C ARG A 119 -13.50 -6.86 -8.47
N ASP A 120 -14.71 -6.66 -7.96
CA ASP A 120 -15.94 -6.97 -8.67
C ASP A 120 -16.49 -5.75 -9.43
N GLY A 121 -15.83 -4.60 -9.27
CA GLY A 121 -16.11 -3.35 -9.97
C GLY A 121 -17.33 -2.60 -9.45
N SER A 122 -18.24 -3.25 -8.73
CA SER A 122 -19.38 -2.60 -8.08
C SER A 122 -19.92 -3.34 -6.87
N ILE A 123 -20.63 -2.63 -6.01
CA ILE A 123 -21.40 -3.19 -4.90
C ILE A 123 -22.75 -2.47 -4.77
N THR A 124 -23.69 -3.14 -4.14
CA THR A 124 -25.02 -2.63 -3.78
C THR A 124 -25.17 -2.46 -2.27
N ASN A 125 -26.17 -1.68 -1.84
CA ASN A 125 -26.48 -1.50 -0.42
C ASN A 125 -26.89 -2.82 0.23
N GLY A 126 -27.60 -3.67 -0.53
CA GLY A 126 -27.96 -5.01 -0.09
C GLY A 126 -26.74 -5.89 0.19
N GLU A 127 -25.75 -5.87 -0.70
CA GLU A 127 -24.50 -6.62 -0.51
C GLU A 127 -23.68 -6.07 0.67
N VAL A 128 -23.57 -4.74 0.82
CA VAL A 128 -22.90 -4.15 1.99
C VAL A 128 -23.56 -4.58 3.31
N ARG A 129 -24.90 -4.60 3.37
CA ARG A 129 -25.63 -5.08 4.56
C ARG A 129 -25.30 -6.53 4.88
N SER A 130 -25.25 -7.39 3.87
CA SER A 130 -24.90 -8.79 4.04
C SER A 130 -23.45 -8.97 4.50
N VAL A 131 -22.52 -8.21 3.91
CA VAL A 131 -21.08 -8.30 4.18
C VAL A 131 -20.75 -7.77 5.58
N LEU A 132 -21.33 -6.64 5.98
CA LEU A 132 -21.06 -6.00 7.27
C LEU A 132 -22.01 -6.45 8.39
N ASN A 133 -23.06 -7.21 8.05
CA ASN A 133 -24.14 -7.59 8.95
C ASN A 133 -24.78 -6.38 9.68
N VAL A 134 -25.15 -5.36 8.90
CA VAL A 134 -25.74 -4.11 9.40
C VAL A 134 -27.07 -3.78 8.72
N ASP A 135 -27.81 -2.84 9.30
CA ASP A 135 -29.05 -2.34 8.70
C ASP A 135 -28.80 -1.43 7.47
N SER A 136 -29.87 -1.03 6.79
CA SER A 136 -29.76 -0.20 5.57
C SER A 136 -29.28 1.23 5.84
N VAL A 137 -29.53 1.77 7.04
CA VAL A 137 -29.10 3.13 7.41
C VAL A 137 -27.59 3.13 7.61
N GLU A 138 -27.08 2.18 8.37
CA GLU A 138 -25.66 2.04 8.63
C GLU A 138 -24.87 1.68 7.37
N ALA A 139 -25.35 0.72 6.57
CA ALA A 139 -24.74 0.40 5.28
C ALA A 139 -24.66 1.63 4.34
N ARG A 140 -25.69 2.49 4.35
CA ARG A 140 -25.71 3.71 3.54
C ARG A 140 -24.74 4.75 4.08
N SER A 141 -24.63 4.89 5.41
CA SER A 141 -23.65 5.77 6.06
C SER A 141 -22.22 5.37 5.69
N GLN A 142 -21.90 4.08 5.78
CA GLN A 142 -20.58 3.54 5.39
C GLN A 142 -20.27 3.80 3.91
N LEU A 143 -21.23 3.55 3.01
CA LEU A 143 -21.08 3.86 1.58
C LEU A 143 -20.88 5.36 1.32
N GLN A 144 -21.60 6.24 2.02
CA GLN A 144 -21.43 7.69 1.88
C GLN A 144 -20.06 8.16 2.38
N SER A 145 -19.57 7.59 3.49
CA SER A 145 -18.22 7.84 3.99
C SER A 145 -17.16 7.44 2.96
N MET A 146 -17.30 6.26 2.35
CA MET A 146 -16.43 5.80 1.27
C MET A 146 -16.49 6.71 0.03
N VAL A 147 -17.66 7.25 -0.32
CA VAL A 147 -17.78 8.25 -1.41
C VAL A 147 -17.04 9.53 -1.06
N ALA A 148 -17.21 10.05 0.16
CA ALA A 148 -16.51 11.24 0.62
C ALA A 148 -14.98 11.04 0.60
N ALA A 149 -14.51 9.84 0.96
CA ALA A 149 -13.11 9.45 0.92
C ALA A 149 -12.59 9.06 -0.49
N ARG A 150 -13.46 9.13 -1.52
CA ARG A 150 -13.20 8.75 -2.91
C ARG A 150 -12.79 7.28 -3.11
N LEU A 151 -13.21 6.40 -2.21
CA LEU A 151 -12.98 4.95 -2.27
C LEU A 151 -14.02 4.23 -3.13
N VAL A 152 -15.25 4.77 -3.17
CA VAL A 152 -16.34 4.31 -4.04
C VAL A 152 -17.01 5.49 -4.73
N ALA A 153 -17.60 5.28 -5.90
CA ALA A 153 -18.36 6.30 -6.63
C ALA A 153 -19.80 5.83 -6.85
N GLN A 154 -20.78 6.70 -6.60
CA GLN A 154 -22.18 6.39 -6.90
C GLN A 154 -22.47 6.64 -8.39
N LEU A 155 -23.17 5.71 -9.06
CA LEU A 155 -23.68 5.98 -10.40
C LEU A 155 -24.75 7.08 -10.34
N VAL A 156 -24.49 8.19 -11.04
CA VAL A 156 -25.50 9.21 -11.30
C VAL A 156 -25.84 9.17 -12.79
N HIS A 157 -27.11 8.97 -13.13
CA HIS A 157 -27.55 9.02 -14.53
C HIS A 157 -27.33 10.42 -15.13
N PRO A 158 -26.99 10.55 -16.44
CA PRO A 158 -26.63 11.81 -17.08
C PRO A 158 -27.71 12.90 -17.11
N ALA A 159 -28.95 12.59 -16.69
CA ALA A 159 -30.10 13.48 -16.79
C ALA A 159 -30.65 13.97 -15.43
N GLY A 160 -29.94 13.78 -14.32
CA GLY A 160 -30.39 14.26 -13.01
C GLY A 160 -31.72 13.66 -12.50
N LYS A 161 -32.25 12.65 -13.18
CA LYS A 161 -33.40 11.85 -12.76
C LYS A 161 -32.99 10.39 -12.61
N PRO A 162 -33.41 9.71 -11.53
CA PRO A 162 -33.01 8.34 -11.29
C PRO A 162 -33.83 7.38 -12.15
N ALA A 163 -33.15 6.53 -12.93
CA ALA A 163 -33.79 5.34 -13.50
C ALA A 163 -34.16 4.37 -12.37
N ARG A 164 -35.39 3.83 -12.42
CA ARG A 164 -35.81 2.76 -11.51
C ARG A 164 -34.91 1.54 -11.74
N GLY A 165 -34.18 1.13 -10.70
CA GLY A 165 -33.29 -0.06 -10.70
C GLY A 165 -31.79 0.22 -10.56
N HIS A 166 -31.34 1.48 -10.66
CA HIS A 166 -29.90 1.85 -10.59
C HIS A 166 -29.50 2.68 -9.35
N ARG A 167 -30.43 2.98 -8.45
CA ARG A 167 -30.19 3.84 -7.28
C ARG A 167 -29.25 3.27 -6.23
N ASP A 168 -29.02 1.95 -6.26
CA ASP A 168 -28.28 1.22 -5.23
C ASP A 168 -27.02 0.55 -5.79
N ARG A 169 -26.29 1.20 -6.71
CA ARG A 169 -25.04 0.64 -7.24
C ARG A 169 -23.90 1.65 -7.14
N TRP A 170 -22.82 1.22 -6.48
CA TRP A 170 -21.59 1.97 -6.27
C TRP A 170 -20.45 1.24 -6.95
N HIS A 171 -19.53 1.97 -7.57
CA HIS A 171 -18.34 1.42 -8.22
C HIS A 171 -17.08 1.71 -7.42
N ALA A 172 -15.99 1.03 -7.75
CA ALA A 172 -14.67 1.40 -7.26
C ALA A 172 -14.40 2.86 -7.63
N GLY A 173 -14.33 3.71 -6.61
CA GLY A 173 -13.72 5.02 -6.72
C GLY A 173 -12.24 4.73 -6.72
N ARG A 174 -11.55 5.05 -7.82
CA ARG A 174 -10.10 4.86 -7.82
C ARG A 174 -9.52 5.84 -6.80
N VAL A 175 -9.09 5.28 -5.68
CA VAL A 175 -8.34 6.02 -4.67
C VAL A 175 -7.07 6.53 -5.33
N MET A 176 -6.86 7.85 -5.37
CA MET A 176 -5.58 8.40 -5.82
C MET A 176 -4.50 7.73 -4.98
N THR A 177 -3.68 6.92 -5.62
CA THR A 177 -2.54 6.26 -5.00
C THR A 177 -1.32 7.05 -5.36
N ARG A 178 -0.43 7.28 -4.39
CA ARG A 178 0.86 7.88 -4.64
C ARG A 178 1.89 6.79 -4.88
N PHE A 179 2.70 6.97 -5.91
CA PHE A 179 3.79 6.09 -6.29
C PHE A 179 5.10 6.85 -6.28
N PHE A 180 6.19 6.09 -6.24
CA PHE A 180 7.56 6.58 -6.27
C PHE A 180 8.34 5.79 -7.30
N THR A 181 9.30 6.46 -7.93
CA THR A 181 10.26 5.82 -8.85
C THR A 181 11.48 6.72 -9.01
N ALA A 182 12.56 6.22 -9.61
CA ALA A 182 13.74 6.99 -9.98
C ALA A 182 14.48 6.32 -11.13
N ASP A 183 15.46 7.02 -11.70
CA ASP A 183 16.48 6.45 -12.58
C ASP A 183 15.90 5.81 -13.85
N LEU A 184 14.80 6.38 -14.38
CA LEU A 184 14.18 5.90 -15.62
C LEU A 184 15.19 5.87 -16.77
N HIS A 185 16.04 6.89 -16.86
CA HIS A 185 17.08 7.00 -17.87
C HIS A 185 16.56 6.81 -19.31
N LEU A 186 15.39 7.39 -19.62
CA LEU A 186 14.80 7.31 -20.95
C LEU A 186 15.79 7.79 -22.02
N GLY A 187 15.96 6.95 -23.04
CA GLY A 187 16.92 7.21 -24.13
C GLY A 187 18.38 6.90 -23.83
N HIS A 188 18.72 6.35 -22.65
CA HIS A 188 20.12 6.12 -22.26
C HIS A 188 20.61 4.73 -22.71
N ARG A 189 21.27 4.63 -23.87
CA ARG A 189 21.78 3.33 -24.36
C ARG A 189 22.71 2.61 -23.39
N ASN A 190 23.64 3.34 -22.78
CA ASN A 190 24.69 2.73 -21.96
C ASN A 190 24.18 2.21 -20.61
N ILE A 191 23.01 2.66 -20.14
CA ILE A 191 22.44 2.17 -18.86
C ILE A 191 22.07 0.69 -18.93
N ILE A 192 21.75 0.18 -20.12
CA ILE A 192 21.35 -1.20 -20.33
C ILE A 192 22.50 -2.12 -19.92
N GLU A 193 23.69 -1.87 -20.45
CA GLU A 193 24.88 -2.65 -20.08
C GLU A 193 25.33 -2.36 -18.65
N TYR A 194 25.36 -1.08 -18.26
CA TYR A 194 25.86 -0.65 -16.95
C TYR A 194 25.09 -1.29 -15.78
N CYS A 195 23.75 -1.30 -15.86
CA CYS A 195 22.89 -1.88 -14.82
C CYS A 195 22.47 -3.32 -15.14
N SER A 196 22.95 -3.90 -16.24
CA SER A 196 22.46 -5.19 -16.76
C SER A 196 20.94 -5.25 -16.95
N ARG A 197 20.34 -4.16 -17.47
CA ARG A 197 18.90 -4.14 -17.75
C ARG A 197 18.56 -5.16 -18.85
N PRO A 198 17.45 -5.91 -18.73
CA PRO A 198 17.13 -7.01 -19.63
C PRO A 198 16.42 -6.54 -20.90
N PHE A 199 17.00 -5.56 -21.61
CA PHE A 199 16.45 -5.01 -22.85
C PHE A 199 17.50 -5.09 -23.96
N LEU A 200 17.07 -5.41 -25.17
CA LEU A 200 17.91 -5.48 -26.36
C LEU A 200 18.48 -4.12 -26.73
N ASP A 201 17.65 -3.08 -26.67
CA ASP A 201 18.02 -1.72 -27.03
C ASP A 201 17.17 -0.66 -26.30
N VAL A 202 17.45 0.60 -26.63
CA VAL A 202 16.82 1.78 -26.01
C VAL A 202 15.33 1.87 -26.32
N ASP A 203 14.91 1.45 -27.52
CA ASP A 203 13.51 1.56 -27.92
C ASP A 203 12.67 0.52 -27.18
N GLU A 204 13.18 -0.72 -27.06
CA GLU A 204 12.57 -1.75 -26.21
C GLU A 204 12.54 -1.32 -24.74
N MET A 205 13.63 -0.79 -24.20
CA MET A 205 13.68 -0.31 -22.81
C MET A 205 12.65 0.80 -22.55
N ASN A 206 12.61 1.81 -23.42
CA ASN A 206 11.66 2.93 -23.26
C ASN A 206 10.22 2.43 -23.33
N GLY A 207 9.88 1.58 -24.30
CA GLY A 207 8.55 0.99 -24.44
C GLY A 207 8.14 0.20 -23.20
N ALA A 208 9.02 -0.70 -22.73
CA ALA A 208 8.75 -1.51 -21.55
C ALA A 208 8.57 -0.67 -20.27
N LEU A 209 9.34 0.41 -20.10
CA LEU A 209 9.18 1.34 -18.97
C LEU A 209 7.83 2.05 -19.02
N VAL A 210 7.41 2.52 -20.19
CA VAL A 210 6.10 3.18 -20.39
C VAL A 210 4.95 2.20 -20.11
N ASP A 211 5.03 0.98 -20.65
CA ASP A 211 4.01 -0.03 -20.47
C ASP A 211 3.87 -0.41 -18.98
N ARG A 212 4.97 -0.74 -18.32
CA ARG A 212 5.00 -1.10 -16.90
C ARG A 212 4.54 0.02 -15.99
N TRP A 213 4.87 1.27 -16.31
CA TRP A 213 4.31 2.43 -15.64
C TRP A 213 2.80 2.47 -15.78
N ASN A 214 2.28 2.39 -17.00
CA ASN A 214 0.85 2.59 -17.30
C ASN A 214 -0.04 1.40 -16.89
N GLU A 215 0.53 0.21 -16.72
CA GLU A 215 -0.10 -0.93 -16.05
C GLU A 215 -0.28 -0.70 -14.54
N THR A 216 0.61 0.08 -13.94
CA THR A 216 0.68 0.27 -12.48
C THR A 216 -0.06 1.54 -12.03
N VAL A 217 0.12 2.63 -12.79
CA VAL A 217 -0.33 3.98 -12.47
C VAL A 217 -1.53 4.35 -13.34
N GLY A 218 -2.54 4.95 -12.74
CA GLY A 218 -3.72 5.47 -13.43
C GLY A 218 -3.71 6.96 -13.61
N ASP A 219 -4.65 7.44 -14.39
CA ASP A 219 -4.74 8.87 -14.76
C ASP A 219 -4.95 9.79 -13.55
N GLN A 220 -5.50 9.28 -12.46
CA GLN A 220 -5.73 10.02 -11.21
C GLN A 220 -4.69 9.73 -10.14
N ASP A 221 -3.70 8.88 -10.39
CA ASP A 221 -2.67 8.60 -9.38
C ASP A 221 -1.60 9.71 -9.40
N GLU A 222 -0.79 9.80 -8.34
CA GLU A 222 0.36 10.72 -8.30
C GLU A 222 1.65 9.91 -8.32
N VAL A 223 2.67 10.38 -9.04
CA VAL A 223 4.00 9.77 -9.03
C VAL A 223 5.06 10.81 -8.72
N ILE A 224 5.82 10.58 -7.65
CA ILE A 224 7.01 11.35 -7.31
C ILE A 224 8.23 10.63 -7.89
N VAL A 225 8.86 11.25 -8.89
CA VAL A 225 10.04 10.74 -9.58
C VAL A 225 11.29 11.33 -8.93
N LEU A 226 12.12 10.51 -8.30
CA LEU A 226 13.32 10.92 -7.58
C LEU A 226 14.53 10.93 -8.52
N GLY A 227 14.41 11.73 -9.59
CA GLY A 227 15.52 12.11 -10.45
C GLY A 227 15.84 11.15 -11.60
N ASP A 228 16.70 11.66 -12.48
CA ASP A 228 17.34 10.98 -13.61
C ASP A 228 16.34 10.36 -14.59
N VAL A 229 15.45 11.23 -15.11
CA VAL A 229 14.32 10.84 -15.97
C VAL A 229 14.78 10.44 -17.37
N ALA A 230 15.63 11.25 -17.99
CA ALA A 230 16.01 11.10 -19.39
C ALA A 230 17.46 11.57 -19.63
N MET A 231 18.22 10.83 -20.44
CA MET A 231 19.63 11.13 -20.69
C MET A 231 20.06 11.06 -22.17
N GLY A 232 19.22 10.50 -23.04
CA GLY A 232 19.47 10.49 -24.49
C GLY A 232 19.33 11.87 -25.15
N ARG A 233 18.89 11.90 -26.41
CA ARG A 233 18.50 13.17 -27.05
C ARG A 233 17.23 13.70 -26.39
N ILE A 234 17.38 14.61 -25.43
CA ILE A 234 16.28 15.14 -24.61
C ILE A 234 15.08 15.64 -25.42
N SER A 235 15.29 16.22 -26.61
CA SER A 235 14.20 16.67 -27.49
C SER A 235 13.33 15.52 -28.01
N GLU A 236 13.85 14.30 -28.07
CA GLU A 236 13.16 13.10 -28.52
C GLU A 236 12.68 12.26 -27.32
N THR A 237 13.44 12.23 -26.23
CA THR A 237 13.20 11.30 -25.11
C THR A 237 12.32 11.88 -24.01
N LEU A 238 12.45 13.16 -23.70
CA LEU A 238 11.64 13.81 -22.65
C LEU A 238 10.14 13.85 -22.99
N PRO A 239 9.71 14.05 -24.26
CA PRO A 239 8.29 13.96 -24.62
C PRO A 239 7.59 12.64 -24.26
N LEU A 240 8.34 11.54 -24.05
CA LEU A 240 7.76 10.28 -23.59
C LEU A 240 7.10 10.41 -22.21
N VAL A 241 7.50 11.38 -21.39
CA VAL A 241 6.84 11.66 -20.10
C VAL A 241 5.35 11.97 -20.27
N GLY A 242 4.95 12.57 -21.38
CA GLY A 242 3.55 12.87 -21.69
C GLY A 242 2.69 11.62 -21.91
N SER A 243 3.33 10.46 -22.19
CA SER A 243 2.64 9.17 -22.32
C SER A 243 2.49 8.42 -20.99
N LEU A 244 3.14 8.89 -19.92
CA LEU A 244 3.08 8.28 -18.60
C LEU A 244 1.84 8.76 -17.85
N ARG A 245 1.03 7.83 -17.34
CA ARG A 245 -0.20 8.13 -16.59
C ARG A 245 0.07 8.78 -15.23
N GLY A 246 -0.95 9.44 -14.71
CA GLY A 246 -0.95 10.08 -13.38
C GLY A 246 -0.38 11.50 -13.37
N ARG A 247 -0.59 12.21 -12.27
CA ARG A 247 0.05 13.47 -11.94
C ARG A 247 1.52 13.22 -11.63
N LYS A 248 2.45 14.01 -12.17
CA LYS A 248 3.89 13.72 -12.07
C LYS A 248 4.63 14.87 -11.40
N VAL A 249 5.38 14.54 -10.36
CA VAL A 249 6.28 15.47 -9.65
C VAL A 249 7.70 14.97 -9.79
N LEU A 250 8.62 15.80 -10.27
CA LEU A 250 10.04 15.47 -10.36
C LEU A 250 10.79 16.07 -9.18
N LEU A 251 11.51 15.25 -8.41
CA LEU A 251 12.61 15.70 -7.55
C LEU A 251 13.92 15.53 -8.32
N ALA A 252 14.41 16.61 -8.93
CA ALA A 252 15.45 16.55 -9.96
C ALA A 252 16.76 15.91 -9.48
N GLY A 253 17.29 14.97 -10.28
CA GLY A 253 18.58 14.29 -10.11
C GLY A 253 19.70 14.92 -10.94
N ASN A 254 20.94 14.45 -10.79
CA ASN A 254 22.11 15.08 -11.44
C ASN A 254 22.14 14.94 -12.96
N HIS A 255 21.38 14.03 -13.56
CA HIS A 255 21.25 13.91 -15.01
C HIS A 255 20.07 14.70 -15.57
N ASP A 256 19.19 15.21 -14.71
CA ASP A 256 18.12 16.09 -15.14
C ASP A 256 18.64 17.49 -15.42
N ARG A 257 18.46 17.97 -16.65
CA ARG A 257 18.98 19.29 -17.06
C ARG A 257 18.36 20.46 -16.27
N CYS A 258 17.21 20.23 -15.62
CA CYS A 258 16.53 21.19 -14.75
C CYS A 258 17.05 21.15 -13.30
N TRP A 259 18.04 20.31 -12.98
CA TRP A 259 18.64 20.26 -11.65
C TRP A 259 19.48 21.49 -11.35
N ARG A 260 19.28 22.08 -10.16
CA ARG A 260 19.96 23.32 -9.73
C ARG A 260 21.47 23.17 -9.49
N GLY A 261 21.99 21.93 -9.43
CA GLY A 261 23.44 21.71 -9.42
C GLY A 261 24.12 22.06 -10.75
N HIS A 262 23.37 22.26 -11.83
CA HIS A 262 23.89 22.78 -13.08
C HIS A 262 24.03 24.30 -13.08
N HIS A 263 25.15 24.81 -13.57
CA HIS A 263 25.45 26.25 -13.56
C HIS A 263 24.74 27.09 -14.63
N LYS A 264 24.14 26.46 -15.65
CA LYS A 264 23.52 27.15 -16.80
C LYS A 264 22.33 26.39 -17.35
N GLY A 265 21.35 27.12 -17.87
CA GLY A 265 20.22 26.55 -18.63
C GLY A 265 19.11 25.91 -17.79
N VAL A 266 19.20 25.99 -16.46
CA VAL A 266 18.26 25.36 -15.51
C VAL A 266 16.82 25.85 -15.70
N GLU A 267 16.60 27.15 -15.85
CA GLU A 267 15.25 27.71 -16.03
C GLU A 267 14.61 27.26 -17.34
N ALA A 268 15.34 27.36 -18.46
CA ALA A 268 14.86 26.90 -19.76
C ALA A 268 14.63 25.38 -19.78
N ALA A 269 15.47 24.60 -19.08
CA ALA A 269 15.24 23.17 -18.91
C ALA A 269 14.02 22.90 -18.03
N THR A 270 13.81 23.64 -16.95
CA THR A 270 12.64 23.50 -16.07
C THR A 270 11.35 23.68 -16.87
N ALA A 271 11.26 24.73 -17.71
CA ALA A 271 10.12 24.93 -18.58
C ALA A 271 9.87 23.73 -19.52
N ARG A 272 10.93 23.17 -20.12
CA ARG A 272 10.81 21.97 -20.98
C ARG A 272 10.30 20.73 -20.25
N TYR A 273 10.67 20.54 -18.99
CA TYR A 273 10.19 19.41 -18.20
C TYR A 273 8.72 19.58 -17.80
N LEU A 274 8.29 20.80 -17.49
CA LEU A 274 6.88 21.11 -17.26
C LEU A 274 6.06 20.87 -18.54
N ASP A 275 6.51 21.40 -19.68
CA ASP A 275 5.86 21.21 -20.98
C ASP A 275 5.79 19.74 -21.41
N ALA A 276 6.75 18.92 -20.99
CA ALA A 276 6.77 17.48 -21.27
C ALA A 276 5.78 16.67 -20.43
N GLY A 277 5.16 17.27 -19.41
CA GLY A 277 4.08 16.65 -18.65
C GLY A 277 4.34 16.51 -17.15
N PHE A 278 5.42 17.08 -16.59
CA PHE A 278 5.54 17.21 -15.13
C PHE A 278 4.69 18.38 -14.63
N ASP A 279 3.96 18.17 -13.53
CA ASP A 279 3.16 19.20 -12.87
C ASP A 279 4.01 20.09 -11.95
N GLU A 280 5.04 19.50 -11.33
CA GLU A 280 5.94 20.18 -10.40
C GLU A 280 7.37 19.68 -10.54
N ILE A 281 8.34 20.59 -10.34
CA ILE A 281 9.76 20.29 -10.27
C ILE A 281 10.30 20.75 -8.91
N TRP A 282 10.63 19.78 -8.06
CA TRP A 282 11.29 19.94 -6.78
C TRP A 282 12.81 19.77 -6.91
N GLN A 283 13.54 20.26 -5.91
CA GLN A 283 15.01 20.33 -5.91
C GLN A 283 15.56 19.93 -4.54
N GLY A 284 16.73 19.29 -4.53
CA GLY A 284 17.46 18.96 -3.30
C GLY A 284 16.78 17.85 -2.48
N GLN A 285 16.46 18.15 -1.22
CA GLN A 285 15.83 17.21 -0.29
C GLN A 285 14.47 17.74 0.16
N VAL A 286 13.47 16.88 0.21
CA VAL A 286 12.09 17.21 0.60
C VAL A 286 11.61 16.28 1.70
N LYS A 287 10.81 16.80 2.64
CA LYS A 287 10.19 15.99 3.68
C LYS A 287 8.84 15.50 3.18
N LEU A 288 8.61 14.20 3.28
CA LEU A 288 7.35 13.54 2.91
C LEU A 288 6.80 12.75 4.10
N ARG A 289 5.62 12.17 3.92
CA ARG A 289 5.04 11.22 4.86
C ARG A 289 4.67 9.94 4.12
N LEU A 290 5.09 8.77 4.59
CA LEU A 290 4.61 7.47 4.11
C LEU A 290 3.85 6.77 5.24
N GLY A 291 2.62 6.32 5.01
CA GLY A 291 1.79 5.68 6.04
C GLY A 291 1.73 6.48 7.36
N GLY A 292 1.63 7.80 7.27
CA GLY A 292 1.66 8.71 8.42
C GLY A 292 3.04 8.98 9.05
N LYS A 293 4.07 8.19 8.76
CA LYS A 293 5.45 8.38 9.24
C LYS A 293 6.22 9.39 8.41
N GLY A 294 7.01 10.27 9.04
CA GLY A 294 7.83 11.24 8.32
C GLY A 294 9.07 10.61 7.68
N VAL A 295 9.32 10.91 6.41
CA VAL A 295 10.52 10.47 5.67
C VAL A 295 11.17 11.65 4.95
N LEU A 296 12.43 11.48 4.57
CA LEU A 296 13.14 12.36 3.66
C LEU A 296 13.12 11.74 2.25
N ALA A 297 13.04 12.57 1.22
CA ALA A 297 13.29 12.15 -0.15
C ALA A 297 14.37 13.05 -0.75
N CYS A 298 15.33 12.43 -1.43
CA CYS A 298 16.40 13.07 -2.18
C CYS A 298 16.86 12.10 -3.25
N HIS A 299 17.19 12.57 -4.45
CA HIS A 299 17.75 11.67 -5.47
C HIS A 299 19.02 10.95 -4.96
N PHE A 300 19.89 11.67 -4.24
CA PHE A 300 21.12 11.12 -3.69
C PHE A 300 20.91 10.40 -2.34
N PRO A 301 21.54 9.24 -2.12
CA PRO A 301 21.52 8.57 -0.82
C PRO A 301 22.42 9.27 0.21
N TYR A 302 22.24 8.96 1.50
CA TYR A 302 23.14 9.42 2.56
C TYR A 302 24.59 9.00 2.31
N ARG A 303 24.79 7.78 1.81
CA ARG A 303 26.09 7.16 1.53
C ARG A 303 25.95 6.07 0.47
N GLY A 304 27.06 5.73 -0.17
CA GLY A 304 27.09 4.79 -1.27
C GLY A 304 26.73 5.47 -2.59
N ASP A 305 27.33 4.99 -3.66
CA ASP A 305 27.11 5.48 -5.03
C ASP A 305 26.97 4.25 -5.96
N SER A 306 26.63 4.47 -7.22
CA SER A 306 26.78 3.45 -8.26
C SER A 306 28.25 3.15 -8.56
N HIS A 307 29.15 4.06 -8.17
CA HIS A 307 30.61 3.92 -8.25
C HIS A 307 31.23 3.56 -6.89
N ASP A 308 32.56 3.38 -6.85
CA ASP A 308 33.30 2.98 -5.64
C ASP A 308 33.55 4.12 -4.64
N HIS A 309 33.11 5.34 -4.95
CA HIS A 309 33.19 6.49 -4.07
C HIS A 309 31.93 7.37 -4.20
N ASP A 310 31.60 8.08 -3.12
CA ASP A 310 30.45 8.98 -3.07
C ASP A 310 30.71 10.22 -3.93
N ARG A 311 29.87 10.43 -4.96
CA ARG A 311 29.85 11.65 -5.78
C ARG A 311 28.77 12.61 -5.29
N TYR A 312 28.88 13.88 -5.68
CA TYR A 312 27.93 14.96 -5.33
C TYR A 312 27.74 15.11 -3.81
N VAL A 313 28.83 14.98 -3.05
CA VAL A 313 28.83 14.94 -1.57
C VAL A 313 28.13 16.15 -0.96
N GLU A 314 28.28 17.32 -1.55
CA GLU A 314 27.66 18.57 -1.11
C GLU A 314 26.13 18.62 -1.31
N TYR A 315 25.59 17.76 -2.17
CA TYR A 315 24.15 17.66 -2.45
C TYR A 315 23.48 16.49 -1.73
N ARG A 316 24.27 15.63 -1.07
CA ARG A 316 23.75 14.51 -0.30
C ARG A 316 23.12 15.01 1.01
N PRO A 317 21.99 14.44 1.42
CA PRO A 317 21.40 14.80 2.70
C PRO A 317 22.32 14.35 3.85
N ALA A 318 22.27 15.06 4.98
CA ALA A 318 22.98 14.64 6.18
C ALA A 318 22.16 13.57 6.92
N ASP A 319 22.78 12.44 7.27
CA ASP A 319 22.10 11.40 8.04
C ASP A 319 21.90 11.84 9.50
N ARG A 320 20.69 12.30 9.80
CA ARG A 320 20.24 12.67 11.15
C ARG A 320 19.24 11.68 11.74
N GLY A 321 19.22 10.44 11.23
CA GLY A 321 18.34 9.39 11.75
C GLY A 321 17.00 9.23 11.03
N ALA A 322 16.70 10.03 10.00
CA ALA A 322 15.47 9.87 9.22
C ALA A 322 15.58 8.70 8.22
N CYS A 323 14.44 8.13 7.84
CA CYS A 323 14.34 7.28 6.66
C CYS A 323 14.45 8.13 5.40
N LEU A 324 15.16 7.63 4.39
CA LEU A 324 15.43 8.32 3.13
C LEU A 324 14.96 7.47 1.94
N LEU A 325 14.09 8.04 1.10
CA LEU A 325 13.81 7.55 -0.24
C LEU A 325 14.82 8.18 -1.20
N HIS A 326 15.41 7.38 -2.09
CA HIS A 326 16.39 7.86 -3.07
C HIS A 326 16.46 7.00 -4.34
N GLY A 327 17.20 7.48 -5.34
CA GLY A 327 17.59 6.75 -6.55
C GLY A 327 19.12 6.68 -6.66
N HIS A 328 19.69 7.03 -7.81
CA HIS A 328 21.12 7.28 -8.09
C HIS A 328 22.04 6.05 -8.03
N VAL A 329 21.71 5.05 -7.22
CA VAL A 329 22.52 3.83 -7.03
C VAL A 329 22.06 2.68 -7.93
N HIS A 330 21.03 2.91 -8.76
CA HIS A 330 20.50 1.98 -9.75
C HIS A 330 20.19 0.59 -9.17
N GLU A 331 20.78 -0.49 -9.71
CA GLU A 331 20.55 -1.88 -9.33
C GLU A 331 21.14 -2.23 -7.95
N ARG A 332 21.92 -1.33 -7.34
CA ARG A 332 22.48 -1.57 -6.00
C ARG A 332 21.38 -1.49 -4.95
N TRP A 333 21.11 -2.66 -4.34
CA TRP A 333 20.29 -2.92 -3.15
C TRP A 333 18.94 -2.18 -3.08
N ARG A 334 17.87 -2.91 -2.74
CA ARG A 334 16.56 -2.27 -2.52
C ARG A 334 16.53 -1.42 -1.24
N SER A 335 17.24 -1.84 -0.21
CA SER A 335 17.33 -1.09 1.04
C SER A 335 18.66 -1.30 1.74
N TRP A 336 19.21 -0.22 2.31
CA TRP A 336 20.39 -0.27 3.16
C TRP A 336 20.20 0.60 4.41
N GLY A 337 19.96 -0.06 5.54
CA GLY A 337 19.68 0.62 6.80
C GLY A 337 18.36 1.40 6.69
N ARG A 338 18.43 2.73 6.78
CA ARG A 338 17.28 3.64 6.66
C ARG A 338 17.08 4.21 5.25
N MET A 339 17.90 3.79 4.28
CA MET A 339 17.80 4.23 2.89
C MET A 339 17.02 3.20 2.07
N ILE A 340 16.02 3.66 1.35
CA ILE A 340 15.18 2.85 0.47
C ILE A 340 15.38 3.38 -0.95
N ASN A 341 15.91 2.50 -1.81
CA ASN A 341 16.11 2.78 -3.22
C ASN A 341 14.77 2.59 -3.95
N VAL A 342 14.28 3.63 -4.61
CA VAL A 342 13.07 3.62 -5.45
C VAL A 342 13.38 3.61 -6.94
N GLY A 343 14.66 3.43 -7.32
CA GLY A 343 15.09 3.27 -8.70
C GLY A 343 14.43 2.09 -9.40
N VAL A 344 14.11 2.25 -10.68
CA VAL A 344 13.38 1.23 -11.47
C VAL A 344 14.05 -0.14 -11.48
N ASP A 345 15.38 -0.18 -11.38
CA ASP A 345 16.18 -1.40 -11.45
C ASP A 345 15.90 -2.40 -10.31
N VAL A 346 15.41 -1.92 -9.16
CA VAL A 346 15.12 -2.78 -8.00
C VAL A 346 13.63 -3.03 -7.77
N TRP A 347 12.75 -2.59 -8.68
CA TRP A 347 11.29 -2.69 -8.58
C TRP A 347 10.62 -3.24 -9.84
N ASP A 348 11.28 -4.18 -10.54
CA ASP A 348 10.77 -4.76 -11.79
C ASP A 348 10.40 -3.70 -12.83
N TYR A 349 11.14 -2.59 -12.85
CA TYR A 349 10.91 -1.46 -13.73
C TYR A 349 9.50 -0.83 -13.61
N ARG A 350 8.90 -0.91 -12.42
CA ARG A 350 7.59 -0.32 -12.09
C ARG A 350 7.71 0.76 -11.02
N PRO A 351 6.82 1.78 -11.04
CA PRO A 351 6.62 2.63 -9.87
C PRO A 351 6.15 1.81 -8.66
N VAL A 352 6.69 2.11 -7.49
CA VAL A 352 6.35 1.44 -6.22
C VAL A 352 5.36 2.29 -5.43
N ALA A 353 4.32 1.66 -4.88
CA ALA A 353 3.28 2.40 -4.16
C ALA A 353 3.73 2.86 -2.76
N ASP A 354 3.17 3.99 -2.30
CA ASP A 354 3.41 4.56 -0.97
C ASP A 354 3.29 3.53 0.16
N HIS A 355 2.21 2.74 0.16
CA HIS A 355 1.96 1.72 1.19
C HIS A 355 3.02 0.61 1.21
N GLU A 356 3.53 0.21 0.04
CA GLU A 356 4.61 -0.80 -0.05
C GLU A 356 5.92 -0.26 0.54
N LEU A 357 6.21 1.03 0.35
CA LEU A 357 7.35 1.67 0.98
C LEU A 357 7.15 1.87 2.49
N ALA A 358 5.93 2.20 2.92
CA ALA A 358 5.61 2.39 4.34
C ALA A 358 5.94 1.14 5.18
N ASP A 359 5.72 -0.06 4.63
CA ASP A 359 6.08 -1.33 5.28
C ASP A 359 7.60 -1.51 5.48
N LEU A 360 8.43 -0.80 4.70
CA LEU A 360 9.90 -0.81 4.82
C LEU A 360 10.41 0.26 5.81
N VAL A 361 9.59 1.27 6.11
CA VAL A 361 9.92 2.32 7.09
C VAL A 361 9.69 1.77 8.49
N ARG A 362 10.77 1.31 9.14
CA ARG A 362 10.72 0.80 10.53
C ARG A 362 10.54 1.94 11.53
#